data_AF-A0A348NU10-F1
#
_entry.id   AF-A0A348NU10-F1
#
_cell.length_a   1.000
_cell.length_b   1.000
_cell.length_c   1.000
_cell.angle_alpha   90.00
_cell.angle_beta   90.00
_cell.angle_gamma   90.00
#
_symmetry.space_group_name_H-M   'P 1'
#
loop_
_entity.id
_entity.type
_entity.pdbx_description
1 polymer ?
#
loop_
_entity_poly.entity_id
_entity_poly.type
_entity_poly.pdbx_seq_one_letter_code
_entity_poly.pdbx_strand_id
1 'polypeptide(L)'
;MLRRLGAVLAPTKQAVFAAVEQAKADGIPVRASLLRNKAGHEYSFWNESKFLKTALGDSENLAANLLDCVTGFSDNVKDIFDKYKISERIAELDEHDLLFLITQRFAAVDLSPATVLNEEMGHIFEELIRKFAEASNETAGEHFTPR
;
A
#
# COMPACT_ATOMS: atom_id res chain seq x y z
N MET A 1 1.81 -0.08 5.71
CA MET A 1 0.70 0.62 5.03
C MET A 1 0.29 -0.04 3.71
N LEU A 2 1.19 -0.14 2.70
CA LEU A 2 0.88 -0.71 1.38
C LEU A 2 0.17 -2.09 1.45
N ARG A 3 0.65 -2.98 2.33
CA ARG A 3 0.04 -4.30 2.56
C ARG A 3 -1.43 -4.24 3.01
N ARG A 4 -1.77 -3.35 3.95
CA ARG A 4 -3.15 -3.17 4.46
C ARG A 4 -4.07 -2.64 3.37
N LEU A 5 -3.62 -1.62 2.62
CA LEU A 5 -4.40 -1.05 1.51
C LEU A 5 -4.65 -2.09 0.42
N GLY A 6 -3.63 -2.87 0.06
CA GLY A 6 -3.78 -3.97 -0.89
C GLY A 6 -4.77 -5.04 -0.41
N ALA A 7 -4.76 -5.38 0.89
CA ALA A 7 -5.69 -6.35 1.46
C ALA A 7 -7.14 -5.86 1.47
N VAL A 8 -7.38 -4.57 1.74
CA VAL A 8 -8.72 -3.95 1.66
C VAL A 8 -9.28 -4.01 0.23
N LEU A 9 -8.43 -3.80 -0.79
CA LEU A 9 -8.84 -3.81 -2.19
C LEU A 9 -8.87 -5.20 -2.83
N ALA A 10 -8.27 -6.21 -2.20
CA ALA A 10 -8.14 -7.55 -2.78
C ALA A 10 -9.49 -8.18 -3.24
N PRO A 11 -10.63 -7.96 -2.55
CA PRO A 11 -11.94 -8.46 -2.99
C PRO A 11 -12.50 -7.74 -4.22
N THR A 12 -12.22 -6.44 -4.39
CA THR A 12 -12.86 -5.59 -5.42
C THR A 12 -11.92 -5.19 -6.55
N LYS A 13 -10.64 -5.56 -6.46
CA LYS A 13 -9.60 -5.28 -7.46
C LYS A 13 -10.02 -5.63 -8.89
N GLN A 14 -10.59 -6.81 -9.10
CA GLN A 14 -10.99 -7.24 -10.45
C GLN A 14 -12.10 -6.37 -11.03
N ALA A 15 -13.02 -5.87 -10.19
CA ALA A 15 -14.08 -4.98 -10.61
C ALA A 15 -13.56 -3.59 -10.98
N VAL A 16 -12.60 -3.06 -10.21
CA VAL A 16 -11.92 -1.79 -10.52
C VAL A 16 -11.14 -1.92 -11.81
N PHE A 17 -10.34 -2.98 -11.96
CA PHE A 17 -9.54 -3.23 -13.15
C PHE A 17 -10.40 -3.38 -14.41
N ALA A 18 -11.47 -4.17 -14.36
CA ALA A 18 -12.39 -4.32 -15.48
C ALA A 18 -13.05 -2.99 -15.89
N ALA A 19 -13.37 -2.12 -14.92
CA ALA A 19 -13.93 -0.80 -15.21
C ALA A 19 -12.93 0.13 -15.92
N VAL A 20 -11.66 0.07 -15.53
CA VAL A 20 -10.58 0.83 -16.19
C VAL A 20 -10.40 0.35 -17.64
N GLU A 21 -10.30 -0.97 -17.87
CA GLU A 21 -10.10 -1.50 -19.21
C GLU A 21 -11.31 -1.26 -20.12
N GLN A 22 -12.54 -1.36 -19.58
CA GLN A 22 -13.75 -1.07 -20.33
C GLN A 22 -13.80 0.41 -20.76
N ALA A 23 -13.53 1.33 -19.84
CA ALA A 23 -13.51 2.77 -20.16
C ALA A 23 -12.45 3.10 -21.23
N LYS A 24 -11.28 2.45 -21.19
CA LYS A 24 -10.25 2.58 -22.23
C LYS A 24 -10.72 2.04 -23.57
N ALA A 25 -11.35 0.86 -23.58
CA ALA A 25 -11.89 0.25 -24.80
C ALA A 25 -12.97 1.13 -25.45
N ASP A 26 -13.78 1.81 -24.63
CA ASP A 26 -14.83 2.72 -25.07
C ASP A 26 -14.32 4.13 -25.43
N GLY A 27 -13.03 4.42 -25.19
CA GLY A 27 -12.44 5.74 -25.41
C GLY A 27 -12.96 6.82 -24.43
N ILE A 28 -13.50 6.41 -23.28
CA ILE A 28 -14.11 7.29 -22.29
C ILE A 28 -13.12 7.57 -21.15
N PRO A 29 -13.01 8.82 -20.66
CA PRO A 29 -12.21 9.12 -19.48
C PRO A 29 -12.68 8.33 -18.25
N VAL A 30 -11.73 7.67 -17.58
CA VAL A 30 -12.01 6.97 -16.32
C VAL A 30 -12.37 7.98 -15.24
N ARG A 31 -13.58 7.91 -14.70
CA ARG A 31 -14.06 8.83 -13.65
C ARG A 31 -13.76 8.27 -12.26
N ALA A 32 -13.24 9.10 -11.37
CA ALA A 32 -13.02 8.76 -9.95
C ALA A 32 -14.27 8.19 -9.27
N SER A 33 -15.45 8.72 -9.58
CA SER A 33 -16.72 8.23 -9.03
C SER A 33 -17.04 6.80 -9.45
N LEU A 34 -16.72 6.41 -10.70
CA LEU A 34 -16.86 5.04 -11.17
C LEU A 34 -15.93 4.10 -10.41
N LEU A 35 -14.66 4.47 -10.26
CA LEU A 35 -13.67 3.63 -9.58
C LEU A 35 -13.98 3.49 -8.09
N ARG A 36 -14.39 4.57 -7.42
CA ARG A 36 -14.87 4.52 -6.03
C ARG A 36 -16.06 3.57 -5.88
N ASN A 37 -17.04 3.64 -6.78
CA ASN A 37 -18.19 2.73 -6.75
C ASN A 37 -17.77 1.27 -6.97
N LYS A 38 -16.79 1.01 -7.83
CA LYS A 38 -16.27 -0.34 -8.11
C LYS A 38 -15.37 -0.88 -7.00
N ALA A 39 -14.67 -0.01 -6.27
CA ALA A 39 -13.88 -0.38 -5.10
C ALA A 39 -14.77 -0.92 -3.96
N GLY A 40 -16.05 -0.52 -3.93
CA GLY A 40 -17.10 -1.23 -3.18
C GLY A 40 -16.95 -1.20 -1.66
N HIS A 41 -16.17 -0.26 -1.13
CA HIS A 41 -15.96 -0.07 0.30
C HIS A 41 -16.23 1.38 0.71
N GLU A 42 -16.41 1.62 2.01
CA GLU A 42 -16.77 2.94 2.55
C GLU A 42 -15.65 3.98 2.39
N TYR A 43 -14.40 3.52 2.26
CA TYR A 43 -13.24 4.38 2.08
C TYR A 43 -13.19 5.02 0.68
N SER A 44 -12.63 6.23 0.59
CA SER A 44 -12.48 6.96 -0.67
C SER A 44 -11.11 6.74 -1.30
N PHE A 45 -10.78 5.50 -1.64
CA PHE A 45 -9.57 5.15 -2.40
C PHE A 45 -9.78 3.95 -3.30
N TRP A 46 -8.90 3.76 -4.29
CA TRP A 46 -8.88 2.61 -5.19
C TRP A 46 -7.45 2.40 -5.70
N ASN A 47 -7.25 1.32 -6.47
CA ASN A 47 -5.99 1.06 -7.14
C ASN A 47 -6.23 0.46 -8.53
N GLU A 48 -5.53 0.99 -9.53
CA GLU A 48 -5.65 0.66 -10.95
C GLU A 48 -4.55 -0.29 -11.44
N SER A 49 -3.57 -0.60 -10.58
CA SER A 49 -2.43 -1.47 -10.90
C SER A 49 -2.84 -2.92 -11.13
N LYS A 50 -2.24 -3.52 -12.17
CA LYS A 50 -2.36 -4.95 -12.47
C LYS A 50 -1.65 -5.81 -11.42
N PHE A 51 -0.63 -5.29 -10.73
CA PHE A 51 0.31 -6.07 -9.91
C PHE A 51 -0.01 -6.15 -8.41
N LEU A 52 -1.09 -5.51 -7.92
CA LEU A 52 -1.46 -5.45 -6.49
C LEU A 52 -1.56 -6.82 -5.75
N LYS A 53 -1.70 -7.95 -6.46
CA LYS A 53 -1.76 -9.30 -5.84
C LYS A 53 -0.46 -10.10 -6.02
N THR A 54 0.39 -9.73 -6.96
CA THR A 54 1.40 -10.61 -7.54
C THR A 54 2.79 -10.01 -7.52
N ALA A 55 3.05 -8.97 -6.71
CA ALA A 55 4.38 -8.38 -6.62
C ALA A 55 5.49 -9.44 -6.36
N LEU A 56 5.21 -10.47 -5.55
CA LEU A 56 6.14 -11.60 -5.33
C LEU A 56 6.15 -12.68 -6.42
N GLY A 57 5.19 -12.68 -7.35
CA GLY A 57 5.08 -13.68 -8.41
C GLY A 57 6.08 -13.47 -9.55
N ASP A 58 6.64 -12.27 -9.67
CA ASP A 58 7.69 -11.91 -10.61
C ASP A 58 8.77 -11.14 -9.85
N SER A 59 9.71 -11.89 -9.28
CA SER A 59 10.79 -11.35 -8.46
C SER A 59 11.80 -10.53 -9.27
N GLU A 60 11.96 -10.81 -10.56
CA GLU A 60 12.88 -10.08 -11.44
C GLU A 60 12.41 -8.65 -11.68
N ASN A 61 11.10 -8.42 -11.70
CA ASN A 61 10.50 -7.10 -11.89
C ASN A 61 9.87 -6.54 -10.60
N LEU A 62 10.30 -7.01 -9.42
CA LEU A 62 9.65 -6.67 -8.15
C LEU A 62 9.57 -5.16 -7.90
N ALA A 63 10.66 -4.41 -8.09
CA ALA A 63 10.69 -2.97 -7.90
C ALA A 63 9.71 -2.24 -8.85
N ALA A 64 9.73 -2.58 -10.13
CA ALA A 64 8.81 -2.03 -11.12
C ALA A 64 7.35 -2.36 -10.79
N ASN A 65 7.07 -3.59 -10.36
CA ASN A 65 5.73 -4.04 -9.98
C ASN A 65 5.22 -3.31 -8.72
N LEU A 66 6.07 -3.09 -7.72
CA LEU A 66 5.72 -2.33 -6.53
C LEU A 66 5.53 -0.85 -6.84
N LEU A 67 6.35 -0.28 -7.72
CA LEU A 67 6.20 1.11 -8.16
C LEU A 67 4.90 1.31 -8.94
N ASP A 68 4.54 0.40 -9.84
CA ASP A 68 3.24 0.40 -10.52
C ASP A 68 2.09 0.30 -9.50
N CYS A 69 2.23 -0.53 -8.46
CA CYS A 69 1.25 -0.59 -7.38
C CYS A 69 1.11 0.76 -6.66
N VAL A 70 2.21 1.38 -6.25
CA VAL A 70 2.23 2.66 -5.52
C VAL A 70 1.64 3.80 -6.37
N THR A 71 2.03 3.88 -7.63
CA THR A 71 1.57 4.92 -8.58
C THR A 71 0.18 4.65 -9.15
N GLY A 72 -0.33 3.43 -9.03
CA GLY A 72 -1.67 3.04 -9.44
C GLY A 72 -2.76 3.38 -8.43
N PHE A 73 -2.43 3.89 -7.24
CA PHE A 73 -3.45 4.31 -6.26
C PHE A 73 -4.14 5.63 -6.64
N SER A 74 -5.30 5.88 -6.04
CA SER A 74 -5.98 7.18 -6.10
C SER A 74 -5.11 8.33 -5.57
N ASP A 75 -5.34 9.55 -6.07
CA ASP A 75 -4.46 10.71 -5.82
C ASP A 75 -4.20 11.00 -4.34
N ASN A 76 -5.22 10.84 -3.49
CA ASN A 76 -5.08 10.99 -2.04
C ASN A 76 -4.10 10.01 -1.40
N VAL A 77 -4.02 8.77 -1.91
CA VAL A 77 -3.10 7.76 -1.40
C VAL A 77 -1.71 7.93 -2.01
N LYS A 78 -1.62 8.34 -3.28
CA LYS A 78 -0.34 8.70 -3.92
C LYS A 78 0.35 9.85 -3.19
N ASP A 79 -0.37 10.92 -2.87
CA ASP A 79 0.17 12.05 -2.10
C ASP A 79 0.77 11.61 -0.75
N ILE A 80 0.14 10.65 -0.07
CA ILE A 80 0.69 10.05 1.15
C ILE A 80 2.00 9.33 0.84
N PHE A 81 2.03 8.46 -0.17
CA PHE A 81 3.24 7.74 -0.55
C PHE A 81 4.39 8.64 -0.99
N ASP A 82 4.10 9.72 -1.69
CA ASP A 82 5.09 10.71 -2.12
C ASP A 82 5.69 11.45 -0.91
N LYS A 83 4.86 11.85 0.07
CA LYS A 83 5.33 12.45 1.33
C LYS A 83 6.25 11.53 2.13
N TYR A 84 5.98 10.23 2.10
CA TYR A 84 6.83 9.22 2.73
C TYR A 84 7.96 8.72 1.83
N LYS A 85 8.11 9.28 0.62
CA LYS A 85 9.17 8.94 -0.35
C LYS A 85 9.22 7.44 -0.63
N ILE A 86 8.07 6.77 -0.72
CA ILE A 86 8.01 5.31 -0.86
C ILE A 86 8.73 4.82 -2.12
N SER A 87 8.63 5.56 -3.22
CA SER A 87 9.35 5.23 -4.46
C SER A 87 10.88 5.23 -4.26
N GLU A 88 11.41 6.20 -3.51
CA GLU A 88 12.84 6.26 -3.15
C GLU A 88 13.22 5.07 -2.27
N ARG A 89 12.38 4.72 -1.28
CA ARG A 89 12.62 3.57 -0.39
C ARG A 89 12.58 2.24 -1.14
N ILE A 90 11.71 2.09 -2.14
CA ILE A 90 11.70 0.89 -3.00
C ILE A 90 13.03 0.80 -3.75
N ALA A 91 13.49 1.89 -4.36
CA ALA A 91 14.76 1.91 -5.11
C ALA A 91 15.97 1.60 -4.20
N GLU A 92 16.03 2.21 -3.02
CA GLU A 92 17.11 1.96 -2.03
C GLU A 92 17.12 0.49 -1.57
N LEU A 93 15.96 -0.09 -1.28
CA LEU A 93 15.87 -1.49 -0.90
C LEU A 93 16.24 -2.44 -2.04
N ASP A 94 15.92 -2.07 -3.28
CA ASP A 94 16.27 -2.85 -4.48
C ASP A 94 17.78 -2.82 -4.73
N GLU A 95 18.40 -1.64 -4.66
CA GLU A 95 19.84 -1.44 -4.80
C GLU A 95 20.65 -2.23 -3.74
N HIS A 96 20.08 -2.43 -2.56
CA HIS A 96 20.70 -3.19 -1.48
C HIS A 96 20.31 -4.68 -1.44
N ASP A 97 19.63 -5.22 -2.46
CA ASP A 97 19.14 -6.61 -2.50
C ASP A 97 18.20 -6.98 -1.31
N LEU A 98 17.58 -5.98 -0.67
CA LEU A 98 16.70 -6.14 0.49
C LEU A 98 15.22 -6.16 0.12
N LEU A 99 14.84 -5.63 -1.04
CA LEU A 99 13.45 -5.42 -1.43
C LEU A 99 12.65 -6.73 -1.41
N PHE A 100 13.19 -7.81 -1.97
CA PHE A 100 12.53 -9.11 -1.97
C PHE A 100 12.31 -9.65 -0.56
N LEU A 101 13.35 -9.59 0.29
CA LEU A 101 13.27 -10.09 1.66
C LEU A 101 12.20 -9.34 2.47
N ILE A 102 12.21 -8.01 2.40
CA ILE A 102 11.24 -7.17 3.11
C ILE A 102 9.82 -7.42 2.59
N THR A 103 9.64 -7.51 1.27
CA THR A 103 8.33 -7.78 0.65
C THR A 103 7.81 -9.15 1.08
N GLN A 104 8.66 -10.18 1.12
CA GLN A 104 8.29 -11.51 1.59
C GLN A 104 7.79 -11.48 3.04
N ARG A 105 8.47 -10.75 3.93
CA ARG A 105 8.06 -10.59 5.33
C ARG A 105 6.68 -9.94 5.46
N PHE A 106 6.41 -8.89 4.70
CA PHE A 106 5.09 -8.23 4.72
C PHE A 106 3.98 -9.08 4.06
N ALA A 107 4.30 -9.88 3.06
CA ALA A 107 3.33 -10.75 2.40
C ALA A 107 2.90 -11.92 3.31
N ALA A 108 3.80 -12.41 4.16
CA ALA A 108 3.53 -13.49 5.11
C ALA A 108 2.54 -13.11 6.22
N VAL A 109 2.31 -11.80 6.44
CA VAL A 109 1.35 -11.31 7.44
C VAL A 109 0.02 -10.99 6.75
N ASP A 110 -1.07 -11.55 7.26
CA ASP A 110 -2.41 -11.17 6.84
C ASP A 110 -2.90 -9.96 7.64
N LEU A 111 -2.82 -8.80 7.00
CA LEU A 111 -3.35 -7.54 7.52
C LEU A 111 -4.70 -7.21 6.89
N SER A 112 -5.52 -8.17 6.48
CA SER A 112 -6.87 -7.90 6.00
C SER A 112 -7.81 -7.46 7.13
N PRO A 113 -8.87 -6.68 6.86
CA PRO A 113 -9.85 -6.31 7.89
C PRO A 113 -10.57 -7.49 8.52
N ALA A 114 -10.56 -8.66 7.86
CA ALA A 114 -11.15 -9.89 8.39
C ALA A 114 -10.26 -10.54 9.47
N THR A 115 -8.93 -10.42 9.34
CA THR A 115 -7.97 -11.02 10.27
C THR A 115 -7.52 -10.04 11.34
N VAL A 116 -7.30 -8.78 10.97
CA VAL A 116 -6.90 -7.72 11.90
C VAL A 116 -7.92 -6.60 11.82
N LEU A 117 -8.67 -6.39 12.90
CA LEU A 117 -9.70 -5.36 12.98
C LEU A 117 -9.08 -3.95 12.87
N ASN A 118 -9.89 -2.95 12.52
CA ASN A 118 -9.37 -1.59 12.36
C ASN A 118 -8.80 -1.01 13.65
N GLU A 119 -9.43 -1.28 14.79
CA GLU A 119 -8.94 -0.86 16.12
C GLU A 119 -7.58 -1.50 16.44
N GLU A 120 -7.47 -2.81 16.18
CA GLU A 120 -6.23 -3.56 16.38
C GLU A 120 -5.10 -3.08 15.46
N MET A 121 -5.41 -2.75 14.19
CA MET A 121 -4.44 -2.11 13.29
C MET A 121 -3.95 -0.76 13.82
N GLY A 122 -4.82 -0.01 14.52
CA GLY A 122 -4.45 1.22 15.22
C GLY A 122 -3.41 0.95 16.30
N HIS A 123 -3.68 -0.01 17.19
CA HIS A 123 -2.73 -0.40 18.24
C HIS A 123 -1.41 -0.93 17.68
N ILE A 124 -1.44 -1.73 16.61
CA ILE A 124 -0.20 -2.18 15.94
C ILE A 124 0.62 -0.98 15.45
N PHE A 125 -0.04 0.02 14.87
CA PHE A 125 0.66 1.22 14.39
C PHE A 125 1.24 2.06 15.53
N GLU A 126 0.50 2.23 16.63
CA GLU A 126 0.99 2.91 17.84
C GLU A 126 2.21 2.19 18.43
N GLU A 127 2.15 0.87 18.53
CA GLU A 127 3.26 0.05 19.02
C GLU A 127 4.49 0.12 18.11
N LEU A 128 4.30 0.23 16.79
CA LEU A 128 5.40 0.47 15.85
C LEU A 128 6.04 1.84 16.10
N ILE A 129 5.26 2.91 16.24
CA ILE A 129 5.78 4.24 16.56
C ILE A 129 6.54 4.22 17.88
N ARG A 130 5.98 3.59 18.92
CA ARG A 130 6.63 3.47 20.23
C ARG A 130 7.99 2.78 20.12
N LYS A 131 8.06 1.64 19.42
CA LYS A 131 9.32 0.91 19.21
C LYS A 131 10.35 1.70 18.40
N PHE A 132 9.92 2.43 17.38
CA PHE A 132 10.81 3.31 16.62
C PHE A 132 11.33 4.46 17.48
N ALA A 133 10.47 5.10 18.27
CA ALA A 133 10.86 6.15 19.20
C ALA A 133 11.84 5.65 20.27
N GLU A 134 11.61 4.45 20.82
CA GLU A 134 12.52 3.80 21.78
C GLU A 134 13.88 3.49 21.14
N ALA A 135 13.90 2.95 19.91
CA ALA A 135 15.14 2.68 19.18
C ALA A 135 15.87 3.97 18.77
N SER A 136 15.14 5.04 18.46
CA SER A 136 15.70 6.35 18.16
C SER A 136 16.17 7.11 19.40
N ASN A 137 15.66 6.79 20.59
CA ASN A 137 16.07 7.39 21.86
C ASN A 137 17.51 7.04 22.29
N GLU A 138 18.18 6.07 21.63
CA GLU A 138 19.64 5.92 21.74
C GLU A 138 20.43 7.05 21.03
N THR A 139 19.75 7.91 20.26
CA THR A 139 20.29 9.15 19.67
C THR A 139 19.42 10.36 20.03
N ALA A 140 19.55 10.79 21.30
CA ALA A 140 19.21 12.10 21.86
C ALA A 140 18.11 12.96 21.19
N GLY A 141 16.91 12.91 21.77
CA GLY A 141 16.24 14.14 22.23
C GLY A 141 15.19 14.77 21.33
N GLU A 142 14.03 14.14 21.14
CA GLU A 142 12.75 14.87 21.10
C GLU A 142 11.65 14.03 21.78
N HIS A 143 10.92 14.70 22.67
CA HIS A 143 10.06 14.12 23.69
C HIS A 143 8.85 13.36 23.13
N PHE A 144 8.73 12.06 23.43
CA PHE A 144 7.47 11.34 23.39
C PHE A 144 6.82 11.33 24.77
N THR A 145 5.59 11.82 24.88
CA THR A 145 4.80 11.78 26.11
C THR A 145 3.78 10.63 26.01
N PRO A 146 3.86 9.60 26.88
CA PRO A 146 2.94 8.45 26.83
C PRO A 146 1.50 8.84 27.25
N ARG A 147 0.51 8.04 26.81
CA ARG A 147 -0.84 8.01 27.39
C ARG A 147 -1.06 6.76 28.21
#